data_AF-A0A8J3X3G8-F1
#
_entry.id   AF-A0A8J3X3G8-F1
#
_cell.length_a   1.000
_cell.length_b   1.000
_cell.length_c   1.000
_cell.angle_alpha   90.00
_cell.angle_beta   90.00
_cell.angle_gamma   90.00
#
_symmetry.space_group_name_H-M   'P 1'
#
loop_
_entity.id
_entity.type
_entity.pdbx_description
1 polymer ?
#
loop_
_entity_poly.entity_id
_entity_poly.type
_entity_poly.pdbx_seq_one_letter_code
_entity_poly.pdbx_strand_id
1 'polypeptide(L)'
;MDPHVTAASLPILALLAVTLGYALGCWIWPFRACRRCAGTGKRRSPSGRGIRLCRPCRGTGLRLRAGRWIWNFLTRLRKDGTR
;
A
#
# COMPACT_ATOMS: atom_id res chain seq x y z
N MET A 1 -26.86 -15.71 -28.16
CA MET A 1 -26.01 -15.48 -26.98
C MET A 1 -25.75 -16.84 -26.38
N ASP A 2 -24.56 -17.36 -26.55
CA ASP A 2 -24.23 -18.73 -26.14
C ASP A 2 -24.33 -18.85 -24.62
N PRO A 3 -25.18 -19.72 -24.08
CA PRO A 3 -25.46 -19.80 -22.64
C PRO A 3 -24.21 -20.11 -21.81
N HIS A 4 -23.23 -20.80 -22.43
CA HIS A 4 -21.93 -21.12 -21.85
C HIS A 4 -21.04 -19.87 -21.67
N VAL A 5 -21.13 -18.90 -22.58
CA VAL A 5 -20.35 -17.67 -22.53
C VAL A 5 -20.88 -16.77 -21.41
N THR A 6 -22.20 -16.66 -21.26
CA THR A 6 -22.84 -15.91 -20.18
C THR A 6 -22.62 -16.54 -18.80
N ALA A 7 -22.63 -17.88 -18.73
CA ALA A 7 -22.36 -18.60 -17.48
C ALA A 7 -20.91 -18.41 -17.00
N ALA A 8 -19.94 -18.36 -17.93
CA ALA A 8 -18.55 -18.14 -17.60
C ALA A 8 -18.21 -16.66 -17.33
N SER A 9 -18.87 -15.71 -18.01
CA SER A 9 -18.52 -14.28 -17.91
C SER A 9 -18.87 -13.66 -16.55
N LEU A 10 -19.97 -14.09 -15.92
CA LEU A 10 -20.43 -13.56 -14.63
C LEU A 10 -19.42 -13.76 -13.49
N PRO A 11 -18.91 -14.99 -13.21
CA PRO A 11 -17.93 -15.18 -12.14
C PRO A 11 -16.61 -14.47 -12.43
N ILE A 12 -16.18 -14.41 -13.69
CA ILE A 12 -14.95 -13.70 -14.08
C ILE A 12 -15.07 -12.20 -13.79
N LEU A 13 -16.19 -11.58 -14.19
CA LEU A 13 -16.46 -10.17 -13.90
C LEU A 13 -16.53 -9.90 -12.39
N ALA A 14 -17.16 -10.79 -11.62
CA ALA A 14 -17.22 -10.66 -10.16
C ALA A 14 -15.82 -10.75 -9.52
N LEU A 15 -14.99 -11.70 -9.94
CA LEU A 15 -13.61 -11.82 -9.48
C LEU A 15 -12.79 -10.57 -9.82
N LEU A 16 -12.92 -10.06 -11.04
CA LEU A 16 -12.26 -8.82 -11.47
C LEU A 16 -12.72 -7.62 -10.64
N ALA A 17 -14.03 -7.47 -10.41
CA ALA A 17 -14.56 -6.39 -9.59
C ALA A 17 -14.01 -6.43 -8.15
N VAL A 18 -13.97 -7.61 -7.52
CA VAL A 18 -13.44 -7.78 -6.16
C VAL A 18 -11.94 -7.50 -6.12
N THR A 19 -11.17 -8.05 -7.05
CA THR A 19 -9.71 -7.84 -7.10
C THR A 19 -9.34 -6.39 -7.38
N LEU A 20 -10.02 -5.74 -8.34
CA LEU A 20 -9.82 -4.32 -8.64
C LEU A 20 -10.29 -3.44 -7.47
N GLY A 21 -11.43 -3.73 -6.86
CA GLY A 21 -11.92 -3.01 -5.68
C GLY A 21 -10.96 -3.09 -4.51
N TYR A 22 -10.39 -4.28 -4.24
CA TYR A 22 -9.36 -4.45 -3.22
C TYR A 22 -8.07 -3.68 -3.56
N ALA A 23 -7.61 -3.77 -4.81
CA ALA A 23 -6.44 -3.04 -5.28
C ALA A 23 -6.62 -1.52 -5.17
N LEU A 24 -7.79 -1.00 -5.53
CA LEU A 24 -8.18 0.40 -5.36
C LEU A 24 -8.25 0.80 -3.88
N GLY A 25 -8.82 -0.02 -3.00
CA GLY A 25 -8.78 0.22 -1.56
C GLY A 25 -7.35 0.29 -1.00
N CYS A 26 -6.46 -0.58 -1.48
CA CYS A 26 -5.03 -0.52 -1.17
C CYS A 26 -4.35 0.73 -1.74
N TRP A 27 -4.87 1.30 -2.82
CA TRP A 27 -4.37 2.51 -3.45
C TRP A 27 -4.83 3.80 -2.74
N ILE A 28 -6.12 3.91 -2.43
CA ILE A 28 -6.74 5.09 -1.79
C ILE A 28 -6.22 5.27 -0.37
N TRP A 29 -5.89 4.17 0.33
CA TRP A 29 -5.26 4.21 1.66
C TRP A 29 -3.78 3.82 1.58
N PRO A 30 -2.92 4.70 1.07
CA PRO A 30 -1.52 4.39 0.78
C PRO A 30 -0.65 4.29 2.02
N PHE A 31 -1.13 4.76 3.18
CA PHE A 31 -0.35 4.78 4.41
C PHE A 31 -0.96 3.83 5.44
N ARG A 32 -0.13 3.01 6.06
CA ARG A 32 -0.49 2.31 7.30
C ARG A 32 0.32 2.87 8.45
N ALA A 33 -0.24 2.84 9.66
CA ALA A 33 0.51 3.14 10.87
C ALA A 33 1.71 2.20 11.00
N CYS A 34 2.87 2.75 11.36
CA CYS A 34 4.04 1.93 11.63
C CYS A 34 3.76 1.05 12.86
N ARG A 35 3.71 -0.28 12.67
CA ARG A 35 3.44 -1.25 13.74
C ARG A 35 4.35 -1.13 14.95
N ARG A 36 5.57 -0.58 14.78
CA ARG A 36 6.56 -0.51 15.86
C ARG A 36 6.54 0.79 16.66
N CYS A 37 5.87 1.83 16.19
CA CYS A 37 5.61 3.04 16.99
C CYS A 37 4.11 3.35 17.09
N ALA A 38 3.25 2.44 16.63
CA ALA A 38 1.80 2.61 16.57
C ALA A 38 1.35 3.96 15.97
N GLY A 39 2.02 4.42 14.91
CA GLY A 39 1.65 5.70 14.26
C GLY A 39 2.31 6.96 14.83
N THR A 40 2.94 6.90 16.01
CA THR A 40 3.47 8.11 16.68
C THR A 40 4.75 8.69 16.06
N GLY A 41 5.46 7.93 15.23
CA GLY A 41 6.76 8.32 14.66
C GLY A 41 7.91 8.34 15.66
N LYS A 42 7.63 8.20 16.95
CA LYS A 42 8.56 8.38 18.07
C LYS A 42 8.55 7.13 18.96
N ARG A 43 9.66 6.87 19.64
CA ARG A 43 9.77 5.82 20.65
C ARG A 43 10.55 6.32 21.85
N ARG A 44 10.13 5.96 23.06
CA ARG A 44 10.93 6.23 24.26
C ARG A 44 12.23 5.42 24.20
N SER A 45 13.31 6.04 24.65
CA SER A 45 14.58 5.37 24.88
C SER A 45 14.39 4.29 25.96
N PRO A 46 15.04 3.11 25.84
CA PRO A 46 15.04 2.11 26.91
C PRO A 46 15.54 2.66 28.24
N SER A 47 16.42 3.66 28.21
CA SER A 47 16.95 4.35 29.38
C SER A 47 15.99 5.40 29.99
N GLY A 48 14.78 5.58 29.44
CA GLY A 48 13.80 6.56 29.91
C GLY A 48 14.15 8.04 29.64
N ARG A 49 15.43 8.36 29.42
CA ARG A 49 15.96 9.73 29.31
C ARG A 49 15.87 10.35 27.91
N GLY A 50 14.85 10.02 27.11
CA GLY A 50 14.65 10.70 25.84
C GLY A 50 13.70 10.04 24.86
N ILE A 51 13.27 10.82 23.88
CA ILE A 51 12.45 10.37 22.75
C ILE A 51 13.37 10.19 21.54
N ARG A 52 13.37 9.00 20.96
CA ARG A 52 14.09 8.71 19.71
C ARG A 52 13.11 8.58 18.56
N LEU A 53 13.54 8.98 17.37
CA LEU A 53 12.77 8.74 16.15
C LEU A 53 12.70 7.23 15.87
N CYS A 54 11.53 6.80 15.41
CA CYS A 54 11.33 5.41 15.03
C CYS A 54 12.12 5.13 13.73
N ARG A 55 13.30 4.49 13.84
CA ARG A 55 14.17 4.10 12.71
C ARG A 55 13.40 3.45 11.53
N PRO A 56 12.50 2.47 11.74
CA PRO A 56 11.82 1.79 10.63
C PRO A 56 10.81 2.61 9.84
N CYS A 57 10.36 3.77 10.35
CA CYS A 57 9.54 4.74 9.60
C CYS A 57 10.25 6.11 9.46
N ARG A 58 11.52 6.20 9.87
CA ARG A 58 12.32 7.44 9.89
C ARG A 58 11.58 8.64 10.49
N GLY A 59 10.83 8.42 11.59
CA GLY A 59 10.12 9.51 12.26
C GLY A 59 8.73 9.87 11.71
N THR A 60 8.34 9.37 10.53
CA THR A 60 7.06 9.74 9.90
C THR A 60 5.81 9.15 10.57
N GLY A 61 5.97 8.09 11.37
CA GLY A 61 4.84 7.36 11.96
C GLY A 61 4.07 6.47 10.97
N LEU A 62 4.31 6.64 9.68
CA LEU A 62 3.59 5.98 8.60
C LEU A 62 4.52 5.06 7.80
N ARG A 63 3.93 4.04 7.18
CA ARG A 63 4.60 3.17 6.20
C ARG A 63 3.73 3.10 4.94
N LEU A 64 4.37 3.20 3.78
CA LEU A 64 3.68 3.00 2.50
C LEU A 64 3.11 1.57 2.41
N ARG A 65 1.88 1.44 1.92
CA ARG A 65 1.31 0.20 1.38
C ARG A 65 1.86 -0.07 -0.02
N ALA A 66 1.71 -1.33 -0.47
CA ALA A 66 2.21 -1.82 -1.74
C ALA A 66 1.72 -1.00 -2.94
N GLY A 67 0.46 -0.55 -2.97
CA GLY A 67 -0.09 0.21 -4.09
C GLY A 67 0.69 1.50 -4.41
N ARG A 68 0.91 2.34 -3.40
CA ARG A 68 1.72 3.57 -3.55
C ARG A 68 3.19 3.28 -3.86
N TRP A 69 3.72 2.18 -3.33
CA TRP A 69 5.09 1.75 -3.63
C TRP A 69 5.23 1.36 -5.11
N ILE A 70 4.28 0.58 -5.65
CA ILE A 70 4.23 0.19 -7.06
C ILE A 70 4.08 1.42 -7.95
N TRP A 71 3.18 2.36 -7.62
CA TRP A 71 3.04 3.59 -8.40
C TRP A 71 4.34 4.40 -8.46
N ASN A 72 4.99 4.59 -7.31
CA ASN A 72 6.28 5.28 -7.26
C ASN A 72 7.36 4.54 -8.05
N PHE A 73 7.35 3.21 -8.00
CA PHE A 73 8.27 2.38 -8.77
C PHE A 73 8.03 2.48 -10.28
N LEU A 74 6.78 2.35 -10.74
CA LEU A 74 6.39 2.53 -12.14
C LEU A 74 6.69 3.93 -12.65
N THR A 75 6.46 4.96 -11.83
CA THR A 75 6.78 6.34 -12.18
C THR A 75 8.28 6.54 -12.35
N ARG A 76 9.11 5.90 -11.51
CA ARG A 76 10.57 5.91 -11.66
C ARG A 76 10.98 5.19 -12.95
N LEU A 77 10.47 3.99 -13.19
CA LEU A 77 10.75 3.24 -14.43
C LEU A 77 10.38 4.02 -15.69
N ARG A 78 9.23 4.71 -15.72
CA ARG A 78 8.86 5.57 -16.86
C ARG A 78 9.83 6.72 -17.06
N LYS A 79 10.29 7.37 -15.98
CA LYS A 79 11.28 8.45 -16.06
C LYS A 79 12.64 7.95 -16.55
N ASP A 80 13.05 6.78 -16.09
CA ASP A 80 14.34 6.20 -16.49
C ASP A 80 14.33 5.76 -17.96
N GLY A 81 13.19 5.26 -18.46
CA GLY A 81 13.05 4.91 -19.89
C GLY A 81 12.81 6.09 -20.83
N THR A 82 12.62 7.31 -20.31
CA THR A 82 12.46 8.54 -21.10
C THR A 82 13.70 9.44 -21.09
N ARG A 83 14.81 8.96 -20.49
CA ARG A 83 16.10 9.65 -20.41
C ARG A 83 17.14 8.91 -21.23
#